data_AF-A0A9D3XUS7-F1
#
_entry.id   AF-A0A9D3XUS7-F1
#
_cell.length_a   1.000
_cell.length_b   1.000
_cell.length_c   1.000
_cell.angle_alpha   90.00
_cell.angle_beta   90.00
_cell.angle_gamma   90.00
#
_symmetry.space_group_name_H-M   'P 1'
#
loop_
_entity.id
_entity.type
_entity.pdbx_description
1 polymer ?
#
loop_
_entity_poly.entity_id
_entity_poly.type
_entity_poly.pdbx_seq_one_letter_code
_entity_poly.pdbx_strand_id
1 'polypeptide(L)'
;MGNACWELYCLEHGILPDGTIPAAKAGEQVDSSFETFFCETAAGKHVPRAVFIDLEPTVIDEIRTGTYRLLFHPEQLITGKEDAANNYARGHYTVGKEIIDNVSTRIRKMASRKSSFQRDAVGALRRGKVQSEKEREREI
;
A
#
# COMPACT_ATOMS: atom_id res chain seq x y z
N MET A 1 13.24 12.35 -2.06
CA MET A 1 12.09 12.58 -2.97
C MET A 1 10.81 11.92 -2.49
N GLY A 2 10.77 10.59 -2.27
CA GLY A 2 9.53 9.91 -1.86
C GLY A 2 8.88 10.47 -0.58
N ASN A 3 9.68 10.78 0.46
CA ASN A 3 9.17 11.35 1.71
C ASN A 3 8.44 12.70 1.50
N ALA A 4 9.04 13.61 0.72
CA ALA A 4 8.47 14.93 0.42
C ALA A 4 7.16 14.84 -0.37
N CYS A 5 7.05 13.86 -1.30
CA CYS A 5 5.80 13.63 -2.03
C CYS A 5 4.67 13.21 -1.09
N TRP A 6 4.94 12.32 -0.13
CA TRP A 6 3.93 11.89 0.85
C TRP A 6 3.60 12.96 1.87
N GLU A 7 4.55 13.79 2.27
CA GLU A 7 4.32 14.97 3.11
C GLU A 7 3.36 15.94 2.44
N LEU A 8 3.59 16.28 1.17
CA LEU A 8 2.69 17.13 0.40
C LEU A 8 1.29 16.50 0.26
N TYR A 9 1.22 15.21 -0.05
CA TYR A 9 -0.06 14.49 -0.14
C TYR A 9 -0.83 14.52 1.19
N CYS A 10 -0.13 14.36 2.33
CA CYS A 10 -0.77 14.46 3.64
C CYS A 10 -1.31 15.87 3.89
N LEU A 11 -0.58 16.91 3.50
CA LEU A 11 -1.02 18.30 3.63
C LEU A 11 -2.23 18.61 2.74
N GLU A 12 -2.20 18.17 1.48
CA GLU A 12 -3.29 18.35 0.52
C GLU A 12 -4.59 17.68 1.00
N HIS A 13 -4.48 16.47 1.57
CA HIS A 13 -5.63 15.72 2.08
C HIS A 13 -5.96 15.99 3.55
N GLY A 14 -5.20 16.85 4.24
CA GLY A 14 -5.39 17.13 5.66
C GLY A 14 -5.18 15.93 6.58
N ILE A 15 -4.36 14.96 6.15
CA ILE A 15 -3.96 13.79 6.94
C ILE A 15 -2.86 14.22 7.90
N LEU A 16 -3.05 13.95 9.19
CA LEU A 16 -2.05 14.22 10.20
C LEU A 16 -0.85 13.28 10.05
N PRO A 17 0.33 13.63 10.60
CA PRO A 17 1.52 12.77 10.53
C PRO A 17 1.35 11.37 11.16
N ASP A 18 0.32 11.18 11.98
CA ASP A 18 -0.06 9.88 12.56
C ASP A 18 -0.97 9.04 11.65
N GLY A 19 -1.40 9.59 10.50
CA GLY A 19 -2.30 8.99 9.53
C GLY A 19 -3.78 9.21 9.84
N THR A 20 -4.15 10.02 10.83
CA THR A 20 -5.56 10.31 11.14
C THR A 20 -6.05 11.55 10.39
N ILE A 21 -7.35 11.58 10.05
CA ILE A 21 -7.98 12.77 9.49
C ILE A 21 -8.73 13.46 10.64
N PRO A 22 -8.47 14.76 10.93
CA PRO A 22 -9.19 15.49 11.97
C PRO A 22 -10.69 15.49 11.70
N ALA A 23 -11.50 15.22 12.74
CA ALA A 23 -12.97 15.15 12.63
C ALA A 23 -13.61 16.44 12.05
N ALA A 24 -12.93 17.59 12.15
CA ALA A 24 -13.35 18.86 11.56
C ALA A 24 -13.41 18.84 10.01
N LYS A 25 -12.66 17.95 9.35
CA LYS A 25 -12.64 17.77 7.89
C LYS A 25 -13.33 16.49 7.41
N ALA A 26 -13.71 15.59 8.33
CA ALA A 26 -14.34 14.31 8.00
C ALA A 26 -15.75 14.44 7.39
N GLY A 27 -16.37 15.63 7.46
CA GLY A 27 -17.68 15.93 6.88
C GLY A 27 -17.62 16.69 5.54
N GLU A 28 -16.47 17.24 5.15
CA GLU A 28 -16.26 17.65 3.77
C GLU A 28 -16.06 16.36 2.97
N GLN A 29 -16.71 16.26 1.82
CA GLN A 29 -16.64 15.12 0.91
C GLN A 29 -15.18 14.95 0.44
N VAL A 30 -14.33 14.35 1.27
CA VAL A 30 -12.97 14.02 0.90
C VAL A 30 -13.14 12.96 -0.17
N ASP A 31 -12.81 13.37 -1.39
CA ASP A 31 -13.13 12.70 -2.63
C ASP A 31 -12.68 11.24 -2.56
N SER A 32 -13.56 10.28 -2.85
CA SER A 32 -13.29 8.83 -2.71
C SER A 32 -12.08 8.35 -3.53
N SER A 33 -11.52 9.23 -4.34
CA SER A 33 -10.30 9.08 -5.13
C SER A 33 -9.03 8.82 -4.31
N PHE A 34 -8.91 9.27 -3.05
CA PHE A 34 -7.71 9.01 -2.22
C PHE A 34 -7.60 7.58 -1.69
N GLU A 35 -8.69 6.80 -1.63
CA GLU A 35 -8.68 5.36 -1.27
C GLU A 35 -7.81 4.54 -2.24
N THR A 36 -7.53 5.09 -3.42
CA THR A 36 -6.61 4.49 -4.40
C THR A 36 -5.17 4.43 -3.85
N PHE A 37 -4.76 5.45 -3.08
CA PHE A 37 -3.40 5.66 -2.60
C PHE A 37 -3.22 5.31 -1.12
N PHE A 38 -4.28 5.38 -0.31
CA PHE A 38 -4.24 5.01 1.10
C PHE A 38 -5.02 3.72 1.38
N CYS A 39 -4.63 3.02 2.44
CA CYS A 39 -5.40 1.97 3.07
C CYS A 39 -5.94 2.51 4.39
N GLU A 40 -7.26 2.56 4.55
CA GLU A 40 -7.85 2.81 5.85
C GLU A 40 -7.74 1.54 6.73
N THR A 41 -7.33 1.73 7.97
CA THR A 41 -7.34 0.69 9.00
C THR A 41 -8.59 0.82 9.85
N ALA A 42 -9.00 -0.26 10.52
CA ALA A 42 -10.18 -0.24 11.40
C ALA A 42 -10.14 0.81 12.53
N ALA A 43 -8.98 1.41 12.80
CA ALA A 43 -8.79 2.49 13.76
C ALA A 43 -8.96 3.90 13.14
N GLY A 44 -9.42 4.02 11.89
CA GLY A 44 -9.56 5.30 11.17
C GLY A 44 -8.23 5.90 10.69
N LYS A 45 -7.15 5.13 10.77
CA LYS A 45 -5.81 5.55 10.32
C LYS A 45 -5.61 5.17 8.86
N HIS A 46 -5.15 6.15 8.08
CA HIS A 46 -4.85 6.09 6.66
C HIS A 46 -3.35 5.82 6.47
N VAL A 47 -3.03 4.64 5.94
CA VAL A 47 -1.65 4.21 5.69
C VAL A 47 -1.37 4.25 4.19
N PRO A 48 -0.33 4.97 3.73
CA PRO A 48 0.07 5.00 2.32
C PRO A 48 0.30 3.62 1.74
N ARG A 49 -0.17 3.40 0.51
CA ARG A 49 0.17 2.22 -0.31
C ARG A 49 1.50 2.43 -1.02
N ALA A 50 2.57 2.65 -0.26
CA ALA A 50 3.94 2.72 -0.74
C ALA A 50 4.82 1.62 -0.14
N VAL A 51 5.89 1.27 -0.85
CA VAL A 51 7.01 0.48 -0.32
C VAL A 51 8.27 1.30 -0.55
N PHE A 52 9.04 1.53 0.50
CA PHE A 52 10.37 2.12 0.42
C PHE A 52 11.39 1.00 0.47
N ILE A 53 12.33 1.05 -0.47
CA ILE A 53 13.34 0.02 -0.64
C ILE A 53 14.66 0.75 -0.80
N ASP A 54 15.60 0.43 0.07
CA ASP A 54 16.96 0.91 -0.04
C ASP A 54 17.91 -0.22 0.35
N LEU A 55 19.09 -0.25 -0.27
CA LEU A 55 20.16 -1.17 0.09
C LEU A 55 20.93 -0.67 1.33
N GLU A 56 20.85 0.62 1.62
CA GLU A 56 21.43 1.26 2.80
C GLU A 56 20.34 1.70 3.79
N PRO A 57 20.54 1.55 5.11
CA PRO A 57 19.52 1.93 6.09
C PRO A 57 19.33 3.43 6.25
N THR A 58 20.33 4.26 5.92
CA THR A 58 20.38 5.70 6.25
C THR A 58 19.11 6.47 5.85
N VAL A 59 18.69 6.37 4.57
CA VAL A 59 17.52 7.10 4.06
C VAL A 59 16.21 6.61 4.67
N ILE A 60 16.11 5.31 4.93
CA ILE A 60 14.89 4.73 5.53
C ILE A 60 14.82 5.00 7.02
N ASP A 61 15.97 5.06 7.72
CA ASP A 61 16.04 5.38 9.14
C ASP A 61 15.63 6.83 9.42
N GLU A 62 15.91 7.76 8.50
CA GLU A 62 15.35 9.11 8.55
C GLU A 62 13.82 9.10 8.51
N ILE A 63 13.20 8.23 7.70
CA ILE A 63 11.74 8.08 7.64
C ILE A 63 11.21 7.44 8.94
N ARG A 64 11.93 6.45 9.49
CA ARG A 64 11.55 5.76 10.74
C ARG A 64 11.65 6.67 11.98
N THR A 65 12.51 7.67 11.94
CA THR A 65 12.74 8.60 13.05
C THR A 65 12.08 9.97 12.83
N GLY A 66 11.72 10.29 11.60
CA GLY A 66 11.11 11.56 11.21
C GLY A 66 9.66 11.75 11.66
N THR A 67 9.11 12.91 11.32
CA THR A 67 7.76 13.35 11.72
C THR A 67 6.67 12.36 11.29
N TYR A 68 6.81 11.76 10.10
CA TYR A 68 5.86 10.81 9.51
C TYR A 68 6.14 9.34 9.85
N ARG A 69 6.95 9.06 10.88
CA ARG A 69 7.28 7.68 11.30
C ARG A 69 6.06 6.81 11.59
N LEU A 70 4.98 7.43 12.07
CA LEU A 70 3.74 6.74 12.38
C LEU A 70 2.88 6.48 11.14
N LEU A 71 3.06 7.25 10.07
CA LEU A 71 2.27 7.13 8.86
C LEU A 71 2.51 5.79 8.15
N PHE A 72 3.78 5.37 8.05
CA PHE A 72 4.18 4.17 7.32
C PHE A 72 4.18 2.92 8.20
N HIS A 73 3.80 1.78 7.62
CA HIS A 73 3.93 0.51 8.33
C HIS A 73 5.39 0.03 8.27
N PRO A 74 5.99 -0.48 9.35
CA PRO A 74 7.40 -0.93 9.36
C PRO A 74 7.71 -1.99 8.30
N GLU A 75 6.73 -2.82 7.92
CA GLU A 75 6.87 -3.81 6.83
C GLU A 75 6.96 -3.21 5.42
N GLN A 76 6.59 -1.94 5.25
CA GLN A 76 6.72 -1.20 3.98
C GLN A 76 8.10 -0.58 3.81
N LEU A 77 8.92 -0.58 4.86
CA LEU A 77 10.25 0.02 4.90
C LEU A 77 11.29 -1.10 4.86
N ILE A 78 11.84 -1.40 3.69
CA ILE A 78 12.78 -2.51 3.46
C ILE A 78 14.18 -1.95 3.29
N THR A 79 15.09 -2.29 4.21
CA THR A 79 16.50 -1.90 4.16
C THR A 79 17.39 -3.10 3.90
N GLY A 80 18.48 -2.88 3.17
CA GLY A 80 19.61 -3.79 3.09
C GLY A 80 20.63 -3.56 4.21
N LYS A 81 21.67 -4.39 4.20
CA LYS A 81 22.84 -4.27 5.10
C LYS A 81 24.08 -3.74 4.40
N GLU A 82 24.10 -3.81 3.07
CA GLU A 82 25.23 -3.45 2.23
C GLU A 82 24.76 -2.58 1.07
N ASP A 83 25.58 -1.62 0.68
CA ASP A 83 25.29 -0.73 -0.43
C ASP A 83 25.58 -1.39 -1.80
N ALA A 84 25.04 -0.80 -2.88
CA ALA A 84 25.46 -1.16 -4.23
C ALA A 84 26.82 -0.55 -4.61
N ALA A 85 27.39 0.36 -3.81
CA ALA A 85 28.62 1.10 -4.09
C ALA A 85 28.65 1.72 -5.51
N ASN A 86 27.53 2.32 -5.93
CA ASN A 86 27.32 2.88 -7.28
C ASN A 86 27.55 1.87 -8.44
N ASN A 87 27.50 0.57 -8.15
CA ASN A 87 27.70 -0.50 -9.13
C ASN A 87 26.39 -1.22 -9.44
N TYR A 88 25.91 -1.07 -10.68
CA TYR A 88 24.69 -1.73 -11.15
C TYR A 88 24.76 -3.27 -11.04
N ALA A 89 25.89 -3.88 -11.39
CA ALA A 89 26.04 -5.33 -11.32
C ALA A 89 25.95 -5.83 -9.87
N ARG A 90 26.50 -5.06 -8.92
CA ARG A 90 26.39 -5.38 -7.50
C ARG A 90 24.92 -5.29 -7.04
N GLY A 91 24.27 -4.19 -7.37
CA GLY A 91 22.86 -3.96 -7.08
C GLY A 91 21.92 -5.00 -7.71
N HIS A 92 22.20 -5.51 -8.91
CA HIS A 92 21.33 -6.44 -9.61
C HIS A 92 21.61 -7.92 -9.29
N TYR A 93 22.88 -8.34 -9.33
CA TYR A 93 23.24 -9.77 -9.29
C TYR A 93 23.65 -10.29 -7.92
N THR A 94 24.10 -9.41 -7.02
CA THR A 94 24.63 -9.80 -5.70
C THR A 94 23.69 -9.34 -4.59
N VAL A 95 23.87 -8.12 -4.08
CA VAL A 95 23.13 -7.58 -2.94
C VAL A 95 21.62 -7.49 -3.22
N GLY A 96 21.20 -7.00 -4.39
CA GLY A 96 19.76 -6.87 -4.67
C GLY A 96 19.05 -8.21 -4.89
N LYS A 97 19.77 -9.28 -5.24
CA LYS A 97 19.19 -10.62 -5.34
C LYS A 97 18.73 -11.14 -3.97
N GLU A 98 19.37 -10.73 -2.88
CA GLU A 98 18.96 -11.13 -1.53
C GLU A 98 17.67 -10.42 -1.09
N ILE A 99 17.43 -9.22 -1.61
CA ILE A 99 16.32 -8.35 -1.17
C ILE A 99 15.09 -8.48 -2.07
N ILE A 100 15.27 -8.87 -3.34
CA ILE A 100 14.20 -8.93 -4.34
C ILE A 100 13.04 -9.84 -3.92
N ASP A 101 13.31 -10.98 -3.26
CA ASP A 101 12.28 -11.91 -2.81
C ASP A 101 11.40 -11.32 -1.70
N ASN A 102 12.03 -10.60 -0.76
CA ASN A 102 11.32 -9.89 0.30
C ASN A 102 10.46 -8.77 -0.31
N VAL A 103 11.04 -7.94 -1.19
CA VAL A 103 10.33 -6.88 -1.91
C VAL A 103 9.13 -7.42 -2.68
N SER A 104 9.33 -8.48 -3.46
CA SER A 104 8.29 -9.12 -4.27
C SER A 104 7.14 -9.64 -3.40
N THR A 105 7.47 -10.19 -2.23
CA THR A 105 6.48 -10.65 -1.23
C THR A 105 5.70 -9.48 -0.62
N ARG A 106 6.35 -8.35 -0.29
CA ARG A 106 5.66 -7.17 0.24
C ARG A 106 4.73 -6.52 -0.80
N ILE A 107 5.19 -6.40 -2.03
CA ILE A 107 4.37 -5.88 -3.15
C ILE A 107 3.14 -6.77 -3.34
N ARG A 108 3.29 -8.10 -3.33
CA ARG A 108 2.14 -9.03 -3.40
C ARG A 108 1.16 -8.84 -2.25
N LYS A 109 1.64 -8.71 -1.01
CA LYS A 109 0.79 -8.47 0.17
C LYS A 109 0.03 -7.14 0.08
N MET A 110 0.63 -6.11 -0.51
CA MET A 110 -0.03 -4.82 -0.74
C MET A 110 -1.03 -4.88 -1.90
N ALA A 111 -0.71 -5.58 -2.99
CA ALA A 111 -1.61 -5.77 -4.13
C ALA A 111 -2.85 -6.60 -3.73
N SER A 112 -2.70 -7.63 -2.89
CA SER A 112 -3.83 -8.44 -2.42
C SER A 112 -4.84 -7.66 -1.58
N ARG A 113 -4.44 -6.54 -0.96
CA ARG A 113 -5.34 -5.64 -0.21
C ARG A 113 -6.31 -4.84 -1.10
N LYS A 114 -6.19 -4.88 -2.44
CA LYS A 114 -7.18 -4.29 -3.36
C LYS A 114 -8.35 -5.23 -3.70
N SER A 115 -8.32 -6.49 -3.25
CA SER A 115 -9.21 -7.53 -3.82
C SER A 115 -10.61 -7.62 -3.22
N SER A 116 -10.97 -6.95 -2.12
CA SER A 116 -12.35 -7.02 -1.64
C SER A 116 -13.34 -6.32 -2.57
N PHE A 117 -12.92 -5.30 -3.34
CA PHE A 117 -13.85 -4.59 -4.24
C PHE A 117 -13.89 -5.17 -5.67
N GLN A 118 -12.77 -5.68 -6.21
CA GLN A 118 -12.75 -6.23 -7.58
C GLN A 118 -12.97 -7.75 -7.68
N ARG A 119 -12.67 -8.55 -6.64
CA ARG A 119 -12.95 -10.01 -6.71
C ARG A 119 -14.39 -10.35 -6.40
N ASP A 120 -15.05 -9.58 -5.53
CA ASP A 120 -16.45 -9.85 -5.18
C ASP A 120 -17.41 -9.59 -6.35
N ALA A 121 -17.11 -8.60 -7.20
CA ALA A 121 -17.88 -8.35 -8.42
C ALA A 121 -17.82 -9.52 -9.42
N VAL A 122 -16.64 -10.16 -9.60
CA VAL A 122 -16.49 -11.31 -10.50
C VAL A 122 -17.07 -12.60 -9.89
N GLY A 123 -16.96 -12.77 -8.58
CA GLY A 123 -17.54 -13.91 -7.84
C GLY A 123 -19.07 -13.86 -7.74
N ALA A 124 -19.67 -12.67 -7.66
CA ALA A 124 -21.12 -12.50 -7.68
C ALA A 124 -21.71 -12.78 -9.06
N LEU A 125 -21.06 -12.33 -10.14
CA LEU A 125 -21.57 -12.54 -11.51
C LEU A 125 -21.59 -14.01 -11.93
N ARG A 126 -20.62 -14.82 -11.46
CA ARG A 126 -20.62 -16.28 -11.70
C ARG A 126 -21.67 -17.02 -10.87
N ARG A 127 -21.98 -16.56 -9.65
CA ARG A 127 -23.02 -17.18 -8.81
C ARG A 127 -24.44 -16.88 -9.31
N GLY A 128 -24.69 -15.68 -9.85
CA GLY A 128 -25.98 -15.32 -10.42
C GLY A 128 -26.37 -16.12 -11.68
N LYS A 129 -25.40 -16.42 -12.55
CA LYS A 129 -25.67 -17.23 -13.76
C LYS A 129 -25.99 -18.70 -13.45
N VAL A 130 -25.28 -19.32 -12.50
CA VAL A 130 -25.50 -20.73 -12.14
C VAL A 130 -26.85 -20.96 -11.46
N GLN A 131 -27.34 -19.98 -10.68
CA GLN A 131 -28.66 -20.07 -10.04
C GLN A 131 -29.79 -19.94 -11.07
N SER A 132 -29.66 -19.00 -12.02
CA SER A 132 -30.63 -18.77 -13.10
C SER A 132 -30.75 -19.96 -14.08
N GLU A 133 -29.66 -20.69 -14.31
CA GLU A 133 -29.66 -21.86 -15.20
C GLU A 133 -30.28 -23.08 -14.51
N LYS A 134 -30.02 -23.26 -13.21
CA LYS A 134 -30.64 -24.32 -12.38
C LYS A 134 -32.12 -24.10 -12.08
N GLU A 135 -32.62 -22.87 -12.09
CA GLU A 135 -34.05 -22.58 -11.94
C GLU A 135 -34.81 -22.83 -13.25
N ARG A 136 -34.20 -22.56 -14.41
CA ARG A 136 -34.79 -22.88 -15.72
C ARG A 136 -34.87 -24.38 -16.02
N GLU A 137 -33.96 -25.18 -15.49
CA GLU A 137 -34.01 -26.65 -15.63
C GLU A 137 -35.04 -27.32 -14.69
N ARG A 138 -35.63 -26.57 -13.74
CA ARG A 138 -36.70 -27.09 -12.86
C ARG A 138 -38.11 -26.78 -13.36
N GLU A 139 -38.24 -25.98 -14.42
CA GLU A 139 -39.52 -25.59 -15.03
C GLU A 139 -39.82 -26.32 -16.35
N ILE A 140 -39.02 -27.35 -16.70
CA ILE A 140 -39.25 -28.29 -17.83
C ILE A 140 -39.42 -29.69 -17.25
#